data_AF-A0A957HJW8-F1
#
_entry.id   AF-A0A957HJW8-F1
#
_cell.length_a   1.000
_cell.length_b   1.000
_cell.length_c   1.000
_cell.angle_alpha   90.00
_cell.angle_beta   90.00
_cell.angle_gamma   90.00
#
_symmetry.space_group_name_H-M   'P 1'
#
loop_
_entity.id
_entity.type
_entity.pdbx_description
1 polymer ?
#
loop_
_entity_poly.entity_id
_entity_poly.type
_entity_poly.pdbx_seq_one_letter_code
_entity_poly.pdbx_strand_id
1 'polypeptide(L)' 'MIASLSGTILKIEENSLVVNVGGVGVRVFVPRTVLEDVGGVGRSVRLHTHLIVRE' A
#
# COMPACT_ATOMS: atom_id res chain seq x y z
N MET A 1 6.09 -13.31 -6.85
CA MET A 1 4.80 -13.18 -6.14
C MET A 1 5.01 -12.30 -4.92
N ILE A 2 4.21 -11.25 -4.73
CA ILE A 2 4.27 -10.39 -3.54
C ILE A 2 2.98 -10.64 -2.75
N ALA A 3 3.09 -11.41 -1.67
CA ALA A 3 1.94 -11.83 -0.85
C ALA A 3 1.64 -10.85 0.31
N SER A 4 2.62 -10.05 0.70
CA SER A 4 2.46 -9.03 1.72
C SER A 4 3.45 -7.90 1.56
N LEU A 5 3.08 -6.72 2.05
CA LEU A 5 3.91 -5.52 2.09
C LEU A 5 3.93 -4.98 3.52
N SER A 6 5.10 -4.53 3.98
CA SER A 6 5.23 -3.83 5.27
C SER A 6 6.13 -2.63 5.08
N GLY A 7 5.66 -1.45 5.47
CA GLY A 7 6.38 -0.21 5.22
C GLY A 7 5.66 1.02 5.72
N THR A 8 6.05 2.19 5.22
CA THR A 8 5.50 3.49 5.64
C THR A 8 4.72 4.12 4.50
N ILE A 9 3.54 4.66 4.80
CA ILE A 9 2.71 5.34 3.80
C ILE A 9 3.40 6.65 3.38
N LEU A 10 3.72 6.76 2.10
CA LEU A 10 4.25 7.98 1.48
C LEU A 10 3.14 8.88 0.93
N LYS A 11 2.09 8.27 0.40
CA LYS A 11 0.98 9.00 -0.22
C LYS A 11 -0.31 8.18 -0.16
N ILE A 12 -1.42 8.87 0.03
CA ILE A 12 -2.78 8.33 -0.09
C ILE A 12 -3.38 8.90 -1.38
N GLU A 13 -3.82 8.02 -2.27
CA GLU A 13 -4.53 8.36 -3.51
C GLU A 13 -5.99 7.90 -3.40
N GLU A 14 -6.82 8.21 -4.40
CA GLU A 14 -8.27 7.95 -4.35
C GLU A 14 -8.64 6.48 -4.14
N ASN A 15 -7.86 5.55 -4.71
CA ASN A 15 -8.10 4.10 -4.64
C ASN A 15 -6.82 3.29 -4.35
N SER A 16 -5.74 3.97 -3.94
CA SER A 16 -4.44 3.34 -3.76
C SER A 16 -3.58 4.03 -2.71
N LEU A 17 -2.58 3.30 -2.23
CA LEU A 17 -1.54 3.81 -1.33
C LEU A 17 -0.19 3.67 -2.01
N VAL A 18 0.70 4.64 -1.79
CA VAL A 18 2.13 4.47 -2.07
C VAL A 18 2.83 4.18 -0.75
N VAL A 19 3.43 3.00 -0.64
CA VAL A 19 4.11 2.55 0.57
C VAL A 19 5.61 2.43 0.30
N ASN A 20 6.42 3.09 1.13
CA ASN A 20 7.87 2.93 1.12
C ASN A 20 8.28 1.60 1.75
N VAL A 21 8.98 0.77 1.00
CA VAL A 21 9.61 -0.45 1.48
C VAL A 21 11.07 -0.43 1.09
N GLY A 22 11.96 -0.23 2.07
CA GLY A 22 13.40 -0.24 1.85
C GLY A 22 13.90 0.82 0.84
N GLY A 23 13.20 1.94 0.70
CA GLY A 23 13.53 2.99 -0.27
C GLY A 23 12.77 2.89 -1.60
N VAL A 24 11.97 1.83 -1.80
CA VAL A 24 11.13 1.65 -3.00
C VAL A 24 9.69 2.02 -2.70
N GLY A 25 9.12 2.95 -3.48
CA GLY A 25 7.70 3.30 -3.41
C GLY A 25 6.84 2.32 -4.19
N VAL A 26 6.09 1.47 -3.48
CA VAL A 26 5.18 0.48 -4.07
C VAL A 26 3.76 1.03 -4.04
N ARG A 27 3.13 1.16 -5.22
CA ARG A 27 1.70 1.50 -5.32
C ARG A 27 0.85 0.23 -5.14
N VAL A 28 -0.09 0.27 -4.21
CA VAL A 28 -1.02 -0.83 -3.93
C VAL A 28 -2.45 -0.31 -3.98
N PHE A 29 -3.27 -0.89 -4.86
CA PHE A 29 -4.71 -0.62 -4.89
C PHE A 29 -5.39 -1.30 -3.70
N VAL A 30 -6.22 -0.54 -3.00
CA VAL A 30 -6.90 -1.01 -1.79
C VAL A 30 -8.37 -0.59 -1.80
N PRO A 31 -9.26 -1.34 -1.13
CA PRO A 31 -10.64 -0.90 -0.92
C PRO A 31 -10.71 0.40 -0.12
N ARG A 32 -11.81 1.15 -0.28
CA ARG A 32 -12.04 2.42 0.45
C ARG A 32 -11.94 2.26 1.97
N THR A 33 -12.42 1.15 2.51
CA THR A 33 -12.36 0.85 3.95
C THR A 33 -10.92 0.86 4.49
N VAL A 34 -9.94 0.43 3.68
CA VAL A 34 -8.53 0.49 4.07
C VAL A 34 -8.03 1.93 4.07
N LEU A 35 -8.40 2.75 3.08
CA LEU A 35 -8.01 4.16 3.01
C LEU A 35 -8.51 4.96 4.23
N GLU A 36 -9.68 4.60 4.75
CA GLU A 36 -10.26 5.22 5.94
C GLU A 36 -9.53 4.81 7.24
N ASP A 37 -8.95 3.61 7.29
CA ASP A 37 -8.33 3.03 8.49
C ASP A 37 -6.82 3.32 8.61
N VAL A 38 -6.12 3.61 7.51
CA VAL A 38 -4.64 3.67 7.48
C VAL A 38 -4.00 4.81 8.30
N GLY A 39 -4.79 5.74 8.82
CA GLY A 39 -4.33 6.78 9.77
C GLY A 39 -3.46 7.90 9.18
N GLY A 40 -3.12 7.86 7.88
CA GLY A 40 -2.46 8.97 7.18
C GLY A 40 -1.03 8.68 6.68
N VAL A 41 -0.44 9.69 6.03
CA VAL A 41 0.95 9.65 5.55
C VAL A 41 1.93 9.62 6.74
N GLY A 42 3.03 8.87 6.59
CA GLY A 42 4.04 8.67 7.63
C GLY A 42 3.73 7.54 8.61
N ARG A 43 2.52 6.96 8.56
CA ARG A 43 2.15 5.79 9.37
C ARG A 43 2.69 4.50 8.77
N SER A 44 3.06 3.57 9.63
CA SER A 44 3.42 2.22 9.22
C SER A 44 2.17 1.41 8.90
N VAL A 45 2.23 0.60 7.86
CA VAL A 45 1.15 -0.28 7.43
C VAL A 45 1.70 -1.65 7.06
N ARG A 46 0.90 -2.68 7.32
CA ARG A 46 1.14 -4.04 6.84
C ARG A 46 -0.08 -4.49 6.03
N LEU A 47 0.13 -4.83 4.77
CA LEU A 47 -0.92 -5.23 3.84
C LEU A 47 -0.68 -6.67 3.39
N HIS A 48 -1.75 -7.45 3.32
CA HIS A 48 -1.76 -8.65 2.49
C HIS A 48 -2.12 -8.23 1.06
N THR A 49 -1.36 -8.73 0.09
CA THR A 49 -1.45 -8.28 -1.29
C THR A 49 -1.70 -9.45 -2.22
N HIS A 50 -2.51 -9.21 -3.26
CA HIS A 50 -2.69 -10.12 -4.36
C HIS A 50 -2.00 -9.56 -5.61
N LEU A 51 -0.85 -10.13 -5.99
CA LEU A 51 -0.11 -9.70 -7.16
C LEU A 51 -0.80 -10.21 -8.44
N ILE A 52 -1.21 -9.30 -9.32
CA ILE A 52 -1.77 -9.63 -10.63
C ILE A 52 -0.71 -9.31 -11.68
N VAL A 53 -0.28 -10.32 -12.44
CA VAL A 53 0.61 -10.18 -13.60
C VAL A 53 -0.23 -10.37 -14.86
N ARG A 54 -0.04 -9.50 -15.85
CA ARG A 54 -0.69 -9.55 -17.17
C ARG A 54 0.38 -9.39 -18.24
N GLU A 55 0.17 -9.95 -19.42
CA GLU A 55 1.02 -9.78 -20.61
C GLU A 55 0.80 -8.42 -21.29
#